data_AF-A0A8H4VEA7-F1
#
_entry.id   AF-A0A8H4VEA7-F1
#
_cell.length_a   1.000
_cell.length_b   1.000
_cell.length_c   1.000
_cell.angle_alpha   90.00
_cell.angle_beta   90.00
_cell.angle_gamma   90.00
#
_symmetry.space_group_name_H-M   'P 1'
#
loop_
_entity.id
_entity.type
_entity.pdbx_description
1 polymer ?
#
loop_
_entity_poly.entity_id
_entity_poly.type
_entity_poly.pdbx_seq_one_letter_code
_entity_poly.pdbx_strand_id
1 'polypeptide(L)'
;MLRSCHPQPRMMMPRTEMHAAVLLAACLFSWTVAATEDNYSMFTNNTFFENLEPVNLSVYIARPLLGIMEDGTTQNSPAYFRRRGGIGEASVDGTLNNHHTNASWGYLSSFFHGQGPWIHLDRSLSNTVHGLYAGREGYIVFDVVASPNMITVEADQMLLAGADPSLVHTTVAALGGVQWTQIRRWTYLSYDQWQYPESFEWQTNREYNRSWERLGPSGPQPALRGPQLSLRGPPPRGQPVEELSVPYEQRARSFMDFLTRFEDELRLMFVRLVDWDYTAEPRDFPLLRLGFGEDEHPPPTAALPTPEATTSRVESLQNTVLRQLDWENLDGPISAKGPSAQPETTTPTSVAPPSPKATTPPPGNHPVKRDEACHELYTIFEPRCDSISALHVDFSIGKAWTWGAGTNDAIGLLFGGARSTHPVTPLLKAPSGGDKVENLPVNLKSVFGSDIVPLRNITSIQLLDTPLESFWGPDWWKFGGITLTASCASNAQKLQLVDFNQVNEAIRNRVPVPYGPQVVWSRNINVTQWRLKR
;
A
#
# COMPACT_ATOMS: atom_id res chain seq x y z
N MET A 1 37.52 -99.28 32.53
CA MET A 1 37.18 -99.16 33.97
C MET A 1 37.78 -97.88 34.51
N LEU A 2 36.98 -97.09 35.23
CA LEU A 2 37.34 -96.03 36.19
C LEU A 2 38.25 -94.85 35.74
N ARG A 3 37.56 -93.71 35.58
CA ARG A 3 37.76 -92.36 36.17
C ARG A 3 39.15 -91.71 36.24
N SER A 4 39.10 -90.44 35.84
CA SER A 4 39.76 -89.24 36.38
C SER A 4 40.91 -88.69 35.55
N CYS A 5 40.74 -87.47 35.05
CA CYS A 5 41.78 -86.43 35.05
C CYS A 5 41.16 -85.03 34.85
N HIS A 6 41.85 -84.07 35.45
CA HIS A 6 41.50 -82.70 35.84
C HIS A 6 41.39 -81.68 34.68
N PRO A 7 41.01 -80.40 34.97
CA PRO A 7 40.32 -79.52 34.03
C PRO A 7 41.26 -78.69 33.14
N GLN A 8 40.73 -78.27 31.99
CA GLN A 8 41.30 -77.25 31.10
C GLN A 8 40.61 -75.88 31.28
N PRO A 9 41.29 -74.78 30.90
CA PRO A 9 40.91 -73.42 31.27
C PRO A 9 39.79 -72.87 30.38
N ARG A 10 38.85 -72.11 30.98
CA ARG A 10 37.81 -71.39 30.24
C ARG A 10 38.38 -70.09 29.65
N MET A 11 38.34 -70.04 28.32
CA MET A 11 38.63 -68.89 27.47
C MET A 11 37.77 -67.67 27.82
N MET A 12 38.42 -66.49 27.81
CA MET A 12 37.76 -65.20 27.64
C MET A 12 37.07 -65.13 26.27
N MET A 13 35.79 -64.74 26.25
CA MET A 13 35.16 -64.19 25.06
C MET A 13 35.19 -62.65 25.12
N PRO A 14 35.48 -61.98 23.99
CA PRO A 14 35.64 -60.53 23.95
C PRO A 14 34.29 -59.80 24.03
N ARG A 15 34.25 -58.75 24.85
CA ARG A 15 33.20 -57.74 24.90
C ARG A 15 33.21 -56.91 23.60
N THR A 16 32.53 -57.39 22.56
CA THR A 16 32.27 -56.55 21.36
C THR A 16 30.80 -56.53 20.93
N GLU A 17 29.93 -57.39 21.47
CA GLU A 17 28.52 -57.41 21.05
C GLU A 17 27.60 -56.41 21.79
N MET A 18 27.99 -55.88 22.95
CA MET A 18 27.15 -54.88 23.65
C MET A 18 27.22 -53.48 23.04
N HIS A 19 28.29 -53.12 22.34
CA HIS A 19 28.39 -51.78 21.72
C HIS A 19 27.61 -51.69 20.41
N ALA A 20 27.52 -52.79 19.65
CA ALA A 20 26.71 -52.85 18.44
C ALA A 20 25.21 -52.76 18.76
N ALA A 21 24.74 -53.46 19.80
CA ALA A 21 23.32 -53.42 20.20
C ALA A 21 22.88 -52.05 20.75
N VAL A 22 23.75 -51.35 21.50
CA VAL A 22 23.45 -50.00 22.02
C VAL A 22 23.46 -48.96 20.90
N LEU A 23 24.35 -49.08 19.91
CA LEU A 23 24.37 -48.17 18.75
C LEU A 23 23.21 -48.44 17.78
N LEU A 24 22.76 -49.68 17.63
CA LEU A 24 21.59 -50.01 16.81
C LEU A 24 20.27 -49.57 17.48
N ALA A 25 20.18 -49.67 18.82
CA ALA A 25 19.07 -49.10 19.58
C ALA A 25 19.07 -47.56 19.53
N ALA A 26 20.23 -46.91 19.65
CA ALA A 26 20.33 -45.46 19.50
C ALA A 26 19.96 -44.97 18.08
N CYS A 27 20.30 -45.72 17.03
CA CYS A 27 19.88 -45.41 15.65
C CYS A 27 18.39 -45.67 15.39
N LEU A 28 17.79 -46.69 16.01
CA LEU A 28 16.36 -46.98 15.83
C LEU A 28 15.45 -46.07 16.68
N PHE A 29 15.92 -45.54 17.81
CA PHE A 29 15.20 -44.54 18.61
C PHE A 29 15.44 -43.09 18.19
N SER A 30 16.50 -42.80 17.42
CA SER A 30 16.72 -41.45 16.86
C SER A 30 15.93 -41.18 15.57
N TRP A 31 15.36 -42.22 14.94
CA TRP A 31 14.52 -42.06 13.74
C TRP A 31 13.03 -41.84 14.05
N THR A 32 12.57 -42.09 15.28
CA THR A 32 11.16 -41.87 15.65
C THR A 32 10.87 -40.49 16.25
N VAL A 33 11.90 -39.68 16.54
CA VAL A 33 11.73 -38.30 17.03
C VAL A 33 11.90 -37.25 15.92
N ALA A 34 12.55 -37.60 14.80
CA ALA A 34 12.71 -36.69 13.66
C ALA A 34 11.51 -36.70 12.67
N ALA A 35 10.51 -37.56 12.88
CA ALA A 35 9.37 -37.70 11.96
C ALA A 35 8.10 -36.94 12.40
N THR A 36 8.14 -36.19 13.51
CA THR A 36 6.99 -35.38 13.98
C THR A 36 7.13 -33.88 13.74
N GLU A 37 8.31 -33.38 13.33
CA GLU A 37 8.49 -31.95 13.04
C GLU A 37 8.08 -31.54 11.61
N ASP A 38 8.04 -32.47 10.65
CA ASP A 38 7.76 -32.12 9.24
C ASP A 38 6.27 -32.08 8.86
N ASN A 39 5.36 -32.54 9.73
CA ASN A 39 3.92 -32.53 9.44
C ASN A 39 3.26 -31.14 9.59
N TYR A 40 3.99 -30.13 10.09
CA TYR A 40 3.51 -28.74 10.09
C TYR A 40 3.72 -28.02 8.75
N SER A 41 4.41 -28.62 7.79
CA SER A 41 4.74 -28.00 6.49
C SER A 41 3.64 -28.11 5.41
N MET A 42 2.38 -28.38 5.78
CA MET A 42 1.31 -28.52 4.78
C MET A 42 0.94 -27.21 4.07
N PHE A 43 1.30 -26.05 4.63
CA PHE A 43 1.13 -24.76 3.97
C PHE A 43 2.44 -24.36 3.31
N THR A 44 2.53 -24.57 1.99
CA THR A 44 3.65 -24.04 1.20
C THR A 44 3.73 -22.51 1.37
N ASN A 45 4.93 -21.91 1.27
CA ASN A 45 5.13 -20.45 1.37
C ASN A 45 4.23 -19.65 0.40
N ASN A 46 3.62 -20.29 -0.60
CA ASN A 46 2.69 -19.69 -1.56
C ASN A 46 1.23 -19.59 -1.06
N THR A 47 0.92 -20.05 0.15
CA THR A 47 -0.45 -20.04 0.69
C THR A 47 -0.88 -18.64 1.14
N PHE A 48 0.07 -17.82 1.57
CA PHE A 48 -0.17 -16.47 2.08
C PHE A 48 0.37 -15.44 1.09
N PHE A 49 -0.48 -14.48 0.72
CA PHE A 49 -0.09 -13.42 -0.19
C PHE A 49 0.60 -12.26 0.56
N GLU A 50 1.82 -11.92 0.16
CA GLU A 50 2.53 -10.72 0.60
C GLU A 50 2.07 -9.52 -0.23
N ASN A 51 1.11 -8.77 0.31
CA ASN A 51 0.87 -7.38 -0.10
C ASN A 51 1.22 -6.47 1.08
N LEU A 52 2.49 -6.51 1.50
CA LEU A 52 3.04 -5.56 2.46
C LEU A 52 3.38 -4.25 1.73
N GLU A 53 2.38 -3.57 1.18
CA GLU A 53 2.63 -2.19 0.79
C GLU A 53 2.74 -1.36 2.07
N PRO A 54 3.83 -0.59 2.26
CA PRO A 54 3.94 0.34 3.38
C PRO A 54 2.90 1.44 3.17
N VAL A 55 1.73 1.23 3.78
CA VAL A 55 0.65 2.19 3.77
C VAL A 55 0.44 2.59 5.21
N ASN A 56 0.68 3.86 5.51
CA ASN A 56 0.22 4.52 6.72
C ASN A 56 -1.32 4.53 6.74
N LEU A 57 -1.90 3.35 6.91
CA LEU A 57 -3.34 3.07 6.90
C LEU A 57 -3.82 3.09 8.34
N SER A 58 -4.69 4.06 8.64
CA SER A 58 -5.45 4.08 9.88
C SER A 58 -6.67 3.17 9.75
N VAL A 59 -6.88 2.36 10.77
CA VAL A 59 -8.11 1.62 11.02
C VAL A 59 -8.63 2.01 12.41
N TYR A 60 -9.93 1.86 12.61
CA TYR A 60 -10.64 2.44 13.73
C TYR A 60 -11.46 1.36 14.41
N ILE A 61 -11.57 1.47 15.73
CA ILE A 61 -12.43 0.60 16.53
C ILE A 61 -13.10 1.41 17.62
N ALA A 62 -14.41 1.25 17.75
CA ALA A 62 -15.18 1.81 18.85
C ALA A 62 -15.42 0.75 19.92
N ARG A 63 -15.29 1.16 21.19
CA ARG A 63 -15.64 0.33 22.35
C ARG A 63 -16.56 1.09 23.27
N PRO A 64 -17.64 0.46 23.78
CA PRO A 64 -18.44 1.07 24.83
C PRO A 64 -17.61 1.20 26.10
N LEU A 65 -17.71 2.32 26.81
CA LEU A 65 -17.19 2.43 28.16
C LEU A 65 -18.07 1.59 29.06
N LEU A 66 -17.49 0.51 29.58
CA LEU A 66 -18.15 -0.36 30.54
C LEU A 66 -17.78 0.09 31.95
N GLY A 67 -18.52 -0.36 32.95
CA GLY A 67 -18.42 0.12 34.34
C GLY A 67 -17.01 0.15 34.95
N ILE A 68 -16.92 0.70 36.15
CA ILE A 68 -15.67 0.78 36.90
C ILE A 68 -15.33 -0.61 37.45
N MET A 69 -14.14 -1.13 37.16
CA MET A 69 -13.59 -2.37 37.69
C MET A 69 -13.20 -2.21 39.18
N GLU A 70 -12.91 -3.32 39.86
CA GLU A 70 -12.52 -3.30 41.29
C GLU A 70 -11.30 -2.43 41.58
N ASP A 71 -10.39 -2.31 40.60
CA ASP A 71 -9.18 -1.48 40.69
C ASP A 71 -9.42 0.01 40.38
N GLY A 72 -10.67 0.42 40.17
CA GLY A 72 -11.05 1.79 39.82
C GLY A 72 -10.90 2.15 38.35
N THR A 73 -10.39 1.24 37.49
CA THR A 73 -10.27 1.50 36.05
C THR A 73 -11.61 1.30 35.34
N THR A 74 -11.97 2.20 34.43
CA THR A 74 -13.15 2.03 33.58
C THR A 74 -12.84 0.98 32.50
N GLN A 75 -13.66 -0.07 32.39
CA GLN A 75 -13.44 -1.10 31.40
C GLN A 75 -13.55 -0.52 29.97
N ASN A 76 -12.66 -0.98 29.09
CA ASN A 76 -12.42 -0.45 27.73
C ASN A 76 -11.84 0.98 27.67
N SER A 77 -11.44 1.57 28.78
CA SER A 77 -10.69 2.84 28.77
C SER A 77 -9.27 2.69 28.20
N PRO A 78 -8.58 3.79 27.85
CA PRO A 78 -7.17 3.78 27.49
C PRO A 78 -6.30 3.15 28.58
N ALA A 79 -6.56 3.46 29.85
CA ALA A 79 -5.84 2.90 30.98
C ALA A 79 -6.04 1.38 31.09
N TYR A 80 -7.27 0.91 30.88
CA TYR A 80 -7.59 -0.52 30.85
C TYR A 80 -6.83 -1.27 29.76
N PHE A 81 -6.85 -0.78 28.52
CA PHE A 81 -6.14 -1.44 27.41
C PHE A 81 -4.63 -1.31 27.54
N ARG A 82 -4.12 -0.19 28.07
CA ARG A 82 -2.69 -0.03 28.37
C ARG A 82 -2.18 -1.10 29.33
N ARG A 83 -2.88 -1.34 30.45
CA ARG A 83 -2.53 -2.39 31.44
C ARG A 83 -2.57 -3.81 30.87
N ARG A 84 -3.31 -4.01 29.78
CA ARG A 84 -3.44 -5.29 29.07
C ARG A 84 -2.57 -5.37 27.81
N GLY A 85 -1.69 -4.39 27.62
CA GLY A 85 -0.80 -4.27 26.46
C GLY A 85 -1.51 -4.15 25.12
N GLY A 86 -2.81 -3.80 25.10
CA GLY A 86 -3.57 -3.49 23.91
C GLY A 86 -5.04 -3.90 23.94
N ILE A 87 -5.66 -3.93 22.76
CA ILE A 87 -7.08 -4.27 22.57
C ILE A 87 -7.19 -5.72 22.11
N GLY A 88 -7.84 -6.56 22.91
CA GLY A 88 -8.06 -7.96 22.60
C GLY A 88 -8.72 -8.73 23.73
N GLU A 89 -9.05 -9.98 23.43
CA GLU A 89 -9.67 -10.92 24.37
C GLU A 89 -8.60 -11.50 25.30
N ALA A 90 -8.09 -10.69 26.23
CA ALA A 90 -7.29 -11.22 27.34
C ALA A 90 -8.24 -11.80 28.40
N SER A 91 -8.12 -13.11 28.65
CA SER A 91 -8.79 -13.76 29.78
C SER A 91 -8.33 -13.06 31.07
N VAL A 92 -9.24 -12.34 31.73
CA VAL A 92 -8.90 -11.53 32.93
C VAL A 92 -8.53 -12.44 34.10
N ASP A 93 -9.07 -13.66 34.14
CA ASP A 93 -9.01 -14.49 35.34
C ASP A 93 -8.32 -15.85 35.15
N GLY A 94 -7.81 -16.18 33.95
CA GLY A 94 -7.26 -17.50 33.64
C GLY A 94 -8.24 -18.68 33.80
N THR A 95 -9.45 -18.42 34.30
CA THR A 95 -10.54 -19.37 34.61
C THR A 95 -11.63 -19.36 33.56
N LEU A 96 -11.68 -18.32 32.72
CA LEU A 96 -12.37 -18.38 31.45
C LEU A 96 -11.51 -19.25 30.53
N ASN A 97 -11.73 -20.57 30.63
CA ASN A 97 -11.62 -21.48 29.50
C ASN A 97 -12.54 -20.94 28.40
N ASN A 98 -12.12 -19.86 27.73
CA ASN A 98 -12.66 -19.44 26.47
C ASN A 98 -12.28 -20.56 25.50
N HIS A 99 -13.05 -21.64 25.54
CA HIS A 99 -13.00 -22.71 24.56
C HIS A 99 -13.43 -22.08 23.25
N HIS A 100 -12.49 -21.41 22.61
CA HIS A 100 -12.60 -21.02 21.23
C HIS A 100 -12.95 -22.29 20.48
N THR A 101 -14.18 -22.32 19.96
CA THR A 101 -14.53 -23.38 19.04
C THR A 101 -13.55 -23.28 17.86
N ASN A 102 -13.23 -24.40 17.22
CA ASN A 102 -12.39 -24.34 16.02
C ASN A 102 -12.94 -23.33 14.99
N ALA A 103 -14.26 -23.10 14.96
CA ALA A 103 -14.88 -22.08 14.13
C ALA A 103 -14.49 -20.64 14.52
N SER A 104 -14.32 -20.27 15.79
CA SER A 104 -13.98 -18.89 16.18
C SER A 104 -12.58 -18.45 15.74
N TRP A 105 -11.73 -19.38 15.30
CA TRP A 105 -10.43 -19.07 14.70
C TRP A 105 -10.52 -18.59 13.25
N GLY A 106 -11.70 -18.63 12.63
CA GLY A 106 -11.96 -17.97 11.37
C GLY A 106 -12.36 -16.51 11.53
N TYR A 107 -11.84 -15.62 10.68
CA TYR A 107 -12.16 -14.19 10.82
C TYR A 107 -13.64 -13.89 10.49
N LEU A 108 -14.28 -14.59 9.54
CA LEU A 108 -15.71 -14.34 9.28
C LEU A 108 -16.60 -14.95 10.36
N SER A 109 -16.29 -16.14 10.85
CA SER A 109 -17.07 -16.80 11.89
C SER A 109 -16.96 -16.05 13.23
N SER A 110 -15.77 -15.54 13.57
CA SER A 110 -15.59 -14.71 14.78
C SER A 110 -16.39 -13.41 14.74
N PHE A 111 -16.60 -12.82 13.55
CA PHE A 111 -17.39 -11.59 13.38
C PHE A 111 -18.81 -11.73 13.97
N PHE A 112 -19.47 -12.86 13.76
CA PHE A 112 -20.84 -13.08 14.23
C PHE A 112 -20.93 -13.55 15.68
N HIS A 113 -19.91 -14.27 16.16
CA HIS A 113 -19.92 -14.81 17.52
C HIS A 113 -19.36 -13.83 18.54
N GLY A 114 -18.63 -12.78 18.11
CA GLY A 114 -17.98 -11.83 19.00
C GLY A 114 -16.92 -12.47 19.91
N GLN A 115 -16.49 -13.69 19.56
CA GLN A 115 -15.57 -14.53 20.31
C GLN A 115 -14.48 -15.03 19.37
N GLY A 116 -13.25 -15.10 19.86
CA GLY A 116 -12.11 -15.56 19.09
C GLY A 116 -10.93 -14.58 19.13
N PRO A 117 -9.79 -15.00 18.59
CA PRO A 117 -8.57 -14.19 18.61
C PRO A 117 -8.64 -12.98 17.67
N TRP A 118 -9.72 -12.80 16.91
CA TRP A 118 -9.84 -11.75 15.90
C TRP A 118 -10.51 -10.51 16.47
N ILE A 119 -9.87 -9.36 16.26
CA ILE A 119 -10.46 -8.04 16.54
C ILE A 119 -10.79 -7.39 15.20
N HIS A 120 -12.07 -7.07 14.99
CA HIS A 120 -12.53 -6.41 13.78
C HIS A 120 -12.46 -4.89 13.94
N LEU A 121 -11.89 -4.23 12.94
CA LEU A 121 -11.70 -2.79 12.84
C LEU A 121 -12.21 -2.28 11.50
N ASP A 122 -12.51 -1.00 11.42
CA ASP A 122 -13.01 -0.34 10.22
C ASP A 122 -11.98 0.63 9.63
N ARG A 123 -11.89 0.71 8.31
CA ARG A 123 -11.05 1.69 7.60
C ARG A 123 -11.62 3.10 7.58
N SER A 124 -12.93 3.23 7.85
CA SER A 124 -13.65 4.50 7.82
C SER A 124 -14.06 4.87 9.23
N LEU A 125 -13.53 6.00 9.72
CA LEU A 125 -13.94 6.56 11.01
C LEU A 125 -15.46 6.82 11.04
N SER A 126 -16.01 7.32 9.93
CA SER A 126 -17.45 7.55 9.78
C SER A 126 -18.24 6.26 9.97
N ASN A 127 -17.80 5.16 9.35
CA ASN A 127 -18.48 3.86 9.51
C ASN A 127 -18.36 3.33 10.94
N THR A 128 -17.19 3.49 11.58
CA THR A 128 -16.96 3.05 12.96
C THR A 128 -17.92 3.71 13.95
N VAL A 129 -18.26 4.98 13.71
CA VAL A 129 -19.14 5.75 14.60
C VAL A 129 -20.59 5.79 14.12
N HIS A 130 -20.86 5.39 12.87
CA HIS A 130 -22.20 5.37 12.32
C HIS A 130 -23.10 4.42 13.11
N GLY A 131 -24.24 4.92 13.58
CA GLY A 131 -25.18 4.12 14.36
C GLY A 131 -24.72 3.81 15.79
N LEU A 132 -23.57 4.33 16.23
CA LEU A 132 -23.26 4.40 17.66
C LEU A 132 -24.17 5.43 18.29
N TYR A 133 -25.35 4.99 18.70
CA TYR A 133 -26.18 5.74 19.64
C TYR A 133 -25.41 5.78 20.96
N ALA A 134 -24.59 6.80 21.15
CA ALA A 134 -24.01 7.14 22.43
C ALA A 134 -25.16 7.47 23.39
N GLY A 135 -25.74 6.43 23.98
CA GLY A 135 -26.74 6.55 25.03
C GLY A 135 -26.09 7.13 26.30
N ARG A 136 -26.49 6.63 27.47
CA ARG A 136 -25.80 7.02 28.73
C ARG A 136 -24.38 6.48 28.82
N GLU A 137 -24.10 5.40 28.10
CA GLU A 137 -22.82 4.70 28.09
C GLU A 137 -21.99 5.28 26.94
N GLY A 138 -21.07 6.19 27.25
CA GLY A 138 -20.22 6.81 26.24
C GLY A 138 -19.37 5.78 25.49
N TYR A 139 -18.89 6.14 24.31
CA TYR A 139 -17.98 5.29 23.53
C TYR A 139 -16.58 5.91 23.50
N ILE A 140 -15.58 5.06 23.32
CA ILE A 140 -14.23 5.49 22.97
C ILE A 140 -13.88 4.94 21.60
N VAL A 141 -13.30 5.79 20.76
CA VAL A 141 -12.81 5.41 19.42
C VAL A 141 -11.30 5.45 19.44
N PHE A 142 -10.67 4.38 18.96
CA PHE A 142 -9.23 4.27 18.81
C PHE A 142 -8.85 4.37 17.33
N ASP A 143 -7.81 5.16 17.04
CA ASP A 143 -7.10 5.19 15.74
C ASP A 143 -5.87 4.30 15.85
N VAL A 144 -5.86 3.25 15.05
CA VAL A 144 -4.89 2.15 15.08
C VAL A 144 -4.19 2.10 13.72
N VAL A 145 -2.87 1.97 13.73
CA VAL A 145 -2.13 1.77 12.47
C VAL A 145 -2.20 0.32 12.05
N ALA A 146 -2.50 0.06 10.78
CA ALA A 146 -2.57 -1.31 10.27
C ALA A 146 -1.22 -2.05 10.36
N SER A 147 -1.27 -3.37 10.51
CA SER A 147 -0.09 -4.22 10.72
C SER A 147 -0.24 -5.58 10.07
N PRO A 148 0.85 -6.37 9.90
CA PRO A 148 0.80 -7.60 9.13
C PRO A 148 -0.11 -8.68 9.72
N ASN A 149 -0.33 -8.71 11.05
CA ASN A 149 -1.31 -9.61 11.68
C ASN A 149 -2.78 -9.24 11.37
N MET A 150 -3.01 -8.13 10.67
CA MET A 150 -4.30 -7.72 10.18
C MET A 150 -4.51 -8.22 8.75
N ILE A 151 -5.72 -8.69 8.46
CA ILE A 151 -6.11 -9.11 7.11
C ILE A 151 -7.24 -8.24 6.60
N THR A 152 -7.22 -7.94 5.32
CA THR A 152 -8.30 -7.23 4.65
C THR A 152 -9.45 -8.20 4.37
N VAL A 153 -10.66 -7.87 4.81
CA VAL A 153 -11.84 -8.70 4.52
C VAL A 153 -12.43 -8.26 3.19
N GLU A 154 -12.63 -9.21 2.27
CA GLU A 154 -13.26 -8.91 0.99
C GLU A 154 -14.76 -8.68 1.15
N ALA A 155 -15.26 -7.65 0.47
CA ALA A 155 -16.62 -7.18 0.58
C ALA A 155 -17.67 -8.24 0.16
N ASP A 156 -17.43 -8.90 -0.95
CA ASP A 156 -18.27 -10.00 -1.44
C ASP A 156 -18.40 -11.12 -0.40
N GLN A 157 -17.36 -11.41 0.37
CA GLN A 157 -17.39 -12.42 1.41
C GLN A 157 -18.26 -12.03 2.60
N MET A 158 -18.27 -10.75 2.99
CA MET A 158 -19.17 -10.24 4.04
C MET A 158 -20.63 -10.21 3.58
N LEU A 159 -20.89 -9.82 2.33
CA LEU A 159 -22.24 -9.87 1.76
C LEU A 159 -22.80 -11.30 1.71
N LEU A 160 -21.96 -12.27 1.32
CA LEU A 160 -22.34 -13.69 1.35
C LEU A 160 -22.60 -14.19 2.77
N ALA A 161 -21.94 -13.61 3.77
CA ALA A 161 -22.17 -13.89 5.18
C ALA A 161 -23.34 -13.08 5.77
N GLY A 162 -24.09 -12.32 4.95
CA GLY A 162 -25.29 -11.58 5.35
C GLY A 162 -25.01 -10.36 6.21
N ALA A 163 -23.77 -9.86 6.21
CA ALA A 163 -23.47 -8.56 6.79
C ALA A 163 -24.21 -7.44 6.04
N ASP A 164 -24.53 -6.38 6.75
CA ASP A 164 -25.09 -5.16 6.18
C ASP A 164 -24.15 -4.64 5.06
N PRO A 165 -24.64 -4.36 3.84
CA PRO A 165 -23.84 -3.78 2.76
C PRO A 165 -23.05 -2.52 3.12
N SER A 166 -23.47 -1.79 4.16
CA SER A 166 -22.72 -0.64 4.69
C SER A 166 -21.47 -1.03 5.49
N LEU A 167 -21.44 -2.23 6.10
CA LEU A 167 -20.31 -2.78 6.88
C LEU A 167 -19.28 -3.52 6.02
N VAL A 168 -19.66 -3.79 4.77
CA VAL A 168 -18.98 -4.71 3.85
C VAL A 168 -17.69 -4.14 3.26
N HIS A 169 -17.51 -2.82 3.23
CA HIS A 169 -16.43 -2.20 2.46
C HIS A 169 -15.22 -1.74 3.28
N THR A 170 -15.21 -1.95 4.60
CA THR A 170 -14.23 -1.29 5.48
C THR A 170 -13.56 -2.17 6.50
N THR A 171 -13.85 -3.47 6.57
CA THR A 171 -13.38 -4.27 7.70
C THR A 171 -11.98 -4.85 7.50
N VAL A 172 -11.21 -4.75 8.58
CA VAL A 172 -9.89 -5.34 8.75
C VAL A 172 -9.95 -6.18 10.02
N ALA A 173 -9.45 -7.41 9.98
CA ALA A 173 -9.46 -8.31 11.13
C ALA A 173 -8.04 -8.51 11.65
N ALA A 174 -7.76 -8.10 12.89
CA ALA A 174 -6.48 -8.27 13.57
C ALA A 174 -6.43 -9.60 14.32
N LEU A 175 -5.58 -10.53 13.88
CA LEU A 175 -5.36 -11.79 14.57
C LEU A 175 -4.53 -11.55 15.83
N GLY A 176 -5.04 -12.04 16.96
CA GLY A 176 -4.40 -11.93 18.27
C GLY A 176 -4.49 -10.56 18.92
N GLY A 177 -5.33 -9.66 18.41
CA GLY A 177 -5.54 -8.33 18.96
C GLY A 177 -4.66 -7.24 18.36
N VAL A 178 -4.71 -6.08 19.00
CA VAL A 178 -4.03 -4.83 18.60
C VAL A 178 -3.13 -4.38 19.74
N GLN A 179 -1.84 -4.21 19.49
CA GLN A 179 -0.88 -3.83 20.52
C GLN A 179 -1.11 -2.41 21.03
N TRP A 180 -0.83 -2.13 22.30
CA TRP A 180 -0.93 -0.78 22.84
C TRP A 180 -0.04 0.22 22.09
N THR A 181 1.18 -0.19 21.73
CA THR A 181 2.12 0.64 20.97
C THR A 181 1.69 0.87 19.51
N GLN A 182 0.68 0.13 19.04
CA GLN A 182 0.10 0.26 17.70
C GLN A 182 -1.03 1.30 17.64
N ILE A 183 -1.62 1.63 18.78
CA ILE A 183 -2.68 2.64 18.92
C ILE A 183 -2.04 4.02 18.84
N ARG A 184 -2.41 4.81 17.84
CA ARG A 184 -1.87 6.16 17.62
C ARG A 184 -2.50 7.18 18.56
N ARG A 185 -3.82 7.12 18.73
CA ARG A 185 -4.62 8.09 19.48
C ARG A 185 -6.02 7.54 19.76
N TRP A 186 -6.73 8.19 20.67
CA TRP A 186 -8.12 7.86 20.98
C TRP A 186 -8.95 9.13 21.22
N THR A 187 -10.26 9.02 21.13
CA THR A 187 -11.20 10.10 21.45
C THR A 187 -12.42 9.54 22.16
N TYR A 188 -12.96 10.32 23.10
CA TYR A 188 -14.21 10.00 23.76
C TYR A 188 -15.36 10.57 22.94
N LEU A 189 -16.37 9.76 22.64
CA LEU A 189 -17.59 10.20 22.00
C LEU A 189 -18.58 10.66 23.06
N SER A 190 -18.86 11.96 23.10
CA SER A 190 -20.03 12.50 23.80
C SER A 190 -21.27 12.48 22.91
N TYR A 191 -22.43 12.75 23.53
CA TYR A 191 -23.74 12.76 22.85
C TYR A 191 -23.71 13.54 21.53
N ASP A 192 -24.30 12.97 20.47
CA ASP A 192 -24.40 13.46 19.09
C ASP A 192 -23.09 13.71 18.29
N GLN A 193 -21.90 13.59 18.90
CA GLN A 193 -20.65 13.85 18.19
C GLN A 193 -20.40 12.91 17.01
N TRP A 194 -20.97 11.70 17.02
CA TRP A 194 -20.85 10.71 15.94
C TRP A 194 -21.28 11.22 14.56
N GLN A 195 -22.09 12.28 14.50
CA GLN A 195 -22.51 12.93 13.25
C GLN A 195 -21.40 13.74 12.57
N TYR A 196 -20.36 14.12 13.33
CA TYR A 196 -19.27 14.99 12.89
C TYR A 196 -17.91 14.38 13.26
N PRO A 197 -17.54 13.22 12.69
CA PRO A 197 -16.30 12.51 13.03
C PRO A 197 -15.01 13.35 12.87
N GLU A 198 -15.03 14.32 11.97
CA GLU A 198 -13.95 15.29 11.74
C GLU A 198 -13.74 16.26 12.91
N SER A 199 -14.74 16.44 13.77
CA SER A 199 -14.69 17.33 14.92
C SER A 199 -14.10 16.70 16.19
N PHE A 200 -13.72 15.42 16.14
CA PHE A 200 -13.24 14.70 17.32
C PHE A 200 -11.95 15.28 17.89
N GLU A 201 -11.95 15.47 19.21
CA GLU A 201 -10.77 15.89 19.97
C GLU A 201 -9.91 14.68 20.35
N TRP A 202 -8.92 14.40 19.51
CA TRP A 202 -8.04 13.25 19.70
C TRP A 202 -6.98 13.47 20.79
N GLN A 203 -6.83 12.46 21.65
CA GLN A 203 -5.75 12.33 22.61
C GLN A 203 -4.67 11.39 22.06
N THR A 204 -3.44 11.91 21.94
CA THR A 204 -2.31 11.14 21.40
C THR A 204 -1.80 10.11 22.39
N ASN A 205 -1.56 8.89 21.92
CA ASN A 205 -0.86 7.87 22.71
C ASN A 205 0.65 8.18 22.73
N ARG A 206 1.20 8.44 23.92
CA ARG A 206 2.63 8.73 24.06
C ARG A 206 3.52 7.51 23.85
N GLU A 207 2.97 6.31 23.99
CA GLU A 207 3.68 5.03 23.79
C GLU A 207 3.53 4.47 22.37
N TYR A 208 2.89 5.24 21.48
CA TYR A 208 2.78 4.87 20.07
C TYR A 208 4.16 4.76 19.42
N ASN A 209 4.46 3.62 18.78
CA ASN A 209 5.70 3.39 18.06
C ASN A 209 5.51 3.63 16.55
N ARG A 210 6.10 4.71 16.02
CA ARG A 210 6.00 5.06 14.59
C ARG A 210 6.55 4.01 13.62
N SER A 211 7.31 3.02 14.11
CA SER A 211 7.78 1.92 13.25
C SER A 211 6.61 1.09 12.68
N TRP A 212 5.44 1.11 13.33
CA TRP A 212 4.21 0.55 12.78
C TRP A 212 3.80 1.17 11.44
N GLU A 213 4.14 2.44 11.15
CA GLU A 213 3.76 3.13 9.90
C GLU A 213 4.50 2.59 8.66
N ARG A 214 5.58 1.85 8.88
CA ARG A 214 6.33 1.16 7.82
C ARG A 214 5.71 -0.18 7.44
N LEU A 215 4.73 -0.63 8.22
CA LEU A 215 4.00 -1.86 8.00
C LEU A 215 2.62 -1.55 7.43
N GLY A 216 1.97 -2.56 6.86
CA GLY A 216 0.60 -2.51 6.38
C GLY A 216 -0.15 -3.78 6.75
N PRO A 217 -1.46 -3.84 6.50
CA PRO A 217 -2.22 -5.08 6.66
C PRO A 217 -1.73 -6.11 5.64
N SER A 218 -1.80 -7.38 6.00
CA SER A 218 -1.77 -8.46 5.01
C SER A 218 -2.98 -8.38 4.09
N GLY A 219 -2.82 -8.80 2.84
CA GLY A 219 -3.93 -8.92 1.89
C GLY A 219 -4.99 -9.96 2.33
N PRO A 220 -6.02 -10.19 1.52
CA PRO A 220 -7.03 -11.21 1.81
C PRO A 220 -6.41 -12.58 2.04
N GLN A 221 -6.84 -13.28 3.09
CA GLN A 221 -6.37 -14.62 3.43
C GLN A 221 -7.54 -15.62 3.45
N PRO A 222 -7.99 -16.15 2.28
CA PRO A 222 -9.12 -17.07 2.22
C PRO A 222 -8.96 -18.32 3.09
N ALA A 223 -7.71 -18.75 3.34
CA ALA A 223 -7.41 -19.89 4.21
C ALA A 223 -7.82 -19.67 5.68
N LEU A 224 -7.88 -18.40 6.13
CA LEU A 224 -8.24 -17.98 7.49
C LEU A 224 -9.72 -17.61 7.64
N ARG A 225 -10.52 -17.76 6.58
CA ARG A 225 -11.93 -17.33 6.53
C ARG A 225 -12.79 -17.92 7.64
N GLY A 226 -12.52 -19.16 8.04
CA GLY A 226 -13.42 -19.94 8.88
C GLY A 226 -14.46 -20.71 8.08
N PRO A 227 -15.34 -21.47 8.75
CA PRO A 227 -16.43 -22.16 8.10
C PRO A 227 -17.45 -21.14 7.58
N GLN A 228 -18.01 -21.39 6.39
CA GLN A 228 -19.15 -20.60 5.93
C GLN A 228 -20.34 -20.88 6.84
N LEU A 229 -20.75 -19.86 7.60
CA LEU A 229 -21.99 -19.91 8.35
C LEU A 229 -23.13 -19.88 7.33
N SER A 230 -23.73 -21.04 7.08
CA SER A 230 -24.96 -21.13 6.30
C SER A 230 -26.06 -20.37 7.02
N LEU A 231 -26.31 -19.12 6.60
CA LEU A 231 -27.43 -18.30 7.08
C LEU A 231 -28.80 -18.95 6.87
N ARG A 232 -28.87 -20.00 6.03
CA ARG A 232 -30.10 -20.73 5.68
C ARG A 232 -30.51 -21.83 6.68
N GLY A 233 -29.98 -21.81 7.89
CA GLY A 233 -30.37 -22.72 8.97
C GLY A 233 -29.36 -23.84 9.20
N PRO A 234 -29.61 -24.70 10.21
CA PRO A 234 -28.72 -25.82 10.54
C PRO A 234 -28.49 -26.67 9.29
N PRO A 235 -27.25 -27.13 9.03
CA PRO A 235 -26.95 -27.96 7.88
C PRO A 235 -27.93 -29.15 7.85
N PRO A 236 -28.43 -29.55 6.67
CA PRO A 236 -29.35 -30.67 6.55
C PRO A 236 -28.73 -31.89 7.27
N ARG A 237 -29.47 -32.44 8.23
CA ARG A 237 -29.04 -33.59 9.04
C ARG A 237 -28.51 -34.69 8.11
N GLY A 238 -27.23 -35.02 8.25
CA GLY A 238 -26.61 -36.15 7.56
C GLY A 238 -25.63 -35.79 6.44
N GLN A 239 -25.40 -34.51 6.13
CA GLN A 239 -24.17 -34.16 5.41
C GLN A 239 -23.00 -34.21 6.41
N PRO A 240 -21.98 -35.07 6.19
CA PRO A 240 -20.75 -34.97 6.95
C PRO A 240 -20.24 -33.54 6.75
N VAL A 241 -20.12 -32.80 7.85
CA VAL A 241 -19.33 -31.57 7.84
C VAL A 241 -18.00 -32.03 7.28
N GLU A 242 -17.62 -31.51 6.11
CA GLU A 242 -16.33 -31.77 5.51
C GLU A 242 -15.32 -31.32 6.56
N GLU A 243 -14.86 -32.29 7.36
CA GLU A 243 -13.85 -32.12 8.39
C GLU A 243 -12.61 -31.73 7.60
N LEU A 244 -12.45 -30.43 7.38
CA LEU A 244 -11.20 -29.87 6.91
C LEU A 244 -10.15 -30.45 7.84
N SER A 245 -9.26 -31.25 7.28
CA SER A 245 -8.28 -32.07 8.00
C SER A 245 -7.35 -31.27 8.91
N VAL A 246 -7.36 -29.94 8.80
CA VAL A 246 -6.55 -29.00 9.57
C VAL A 246 -7.47 -28.00 10.30
N PRO A 247 -7.45 -27.97 11.64
CA PRO A 247 -8.13 -26.97 12.46
C PRO A 247 -7.81 -25.53 12.01
N TYR A 248 -8.79 -24.62 12.02
CA TYR A 248 -8.57 -23.20 11.72
C TYR A 248 -7.61 -22.55 12.71
N GLU A 249 -7.59 -23.03 13.96
CA GLU A 249 -6.58 -22.65 14.93
C GLU A 249 -5.16 -22.88 14.40
N GLN A 250 -4.91 -24.07 13.85
CA GLN A 250 -3.60 -24.41 13.31
C GLN A 250 -3.24 -23.49 12.13
N ARG A 251 -4.22 -23.10 11.30
CA ARG A 251 -3.98 -22.14 10.19
C ARG A 251 -3.62 -20.75 10.69
N ALA A 252 -4.34 -20.25 11.70
CA ALA A 252 -4.06 -18.96 12.31
C ALA A 252 -2.67 -18.94 12.95
N ARG A 253 -2.28 -20.02 13.64
CA ARG A 253 -0.92 -20.23 14.17
C ARG A 253 0.11 -20.24 13.04
N SER A 254 -0.10 -21.02 11.98
CA SER A 254 0.80 -21.06 10.82
C SER A 254 0.93 -19.71 10.11
N PHE A 255 -0.13 -18.91 10.08
CA PHE A 255 -0.06 -17.54 9.55
C PHE A 255 0.80 -16.63 10.43
N MET A 256 0.66 -16.69 11.76
CA MET A 256 1.55 -15.93 12.64
C MET A 256 2.99 -16.40 12.57
N ASP A 257 3.23 -17.71 12.49
CA ASP A 257 4.57 -18.25 12.27
C ASP A 257 5.14 -17.72 10.95
N PHE A 258 4.36 -17.69 9.86
CA PHE A 258 4.77 -17.11 8.59
C PHE A 258 5.16 -15.63 8.71
N LEU A 259 4.35 -14.80 9.39
CA LEU A 259 4.63 -13.38 9.59
C LEU A 259 5.86 -13.11 10.47
N THR A 260 6.25 -14.07 11.30
CA THR A 260 7.30 -13.90 12.31
C THR A 260 8.62 -14.59 11.95
N ARG A 261 8.73 -15.15 10.73
CA ARG A 261 10.00 -15.69 10.21
C ARG A 261 11.01 -14.58 9.91
N PHE A 262 12.27 -14.79 10.27
CA PHE A 262 13.39 -13.85 10.11
C PHE A 262 13.98 -13.84 8.69
N GLU A 263 13.13 -13.67 7.69
CA GLU A 263 13.57 -13.68 6.29
C GLU A 263 13.87 -12.27 5.76
N ASP A 264 13.16 -11.25 6.26
CA ASP A 264 13.28 -9.86 5.81
C ASP A 264 13.25 -8.83 6.96
N GLU A 265 13.67 -7.59 6.64
CA GLU A 265 13.77 -6.47 7.58
C GLU A 265 12.41 -6.07 8.18
N LEU A 266 11.34 -6.11 7.39
CA LEU A 266 10.00 -5.70 7.84
C LEU A 266 9.41 -6.73 8.81
N ARG A 267 9.63 -8.03 8.58
CA ARG A 267 9.24 -9.11 9.51
C ARG A 267 10.06 -9.05 10.79
N LEU A 268 11.37 -8.84 10.72
CA LEU A 268 12.18 -8.65 11.91
C LEU A 268 11.70 -7.44 12.74
N MET A 269 11.33 -6.35 12.06
CA MET A 269 10.73 -5.19 12.71
C MET A 269 9.36 -5.53 13.32
N PHE A 270 8.50 -6.25 12.61
CA PHE A 270 7.21 -6.71 13.13
C PHE A 270 7.37 -7.57 14.38
N VAL A 271 8.24 -8.59 14.33
CA VAL A 271 8.57 -9.47 15.48
C VAL A 271 8.98 -8.66 16.70
N ARG A 272 9.87 -7.67 16.53
CA ARG A 272 10.29 -6.77 17.62
C ARG A 272 9.15 -5.93 18.17
N LEU A 273 8.25 -5.47 17.31
CA LEU A 273 7.10 -4.67 17.71
C LEU A 273 6.07 -5.50 18.50
N VAL A 274 5.85 -6.75 18.13
CA VAL A 274 4.94 -7.66 18.85
C VAL A 274 5.59 -8.40 20.03
N ASP A 275 6.91 -8.35 20.21
CA ASP A 275 7.68 -9.25 21.12
C ASP A 275 7.41 -10.72 20.89
N TRP A 276 7.20 -11.12 19.65
CA TRP A 276 6.90 -12.51 19.38
C TRP A 276 8.17 -13.34 19.50
N ASP A 277 8.39 -13.92 20.68
CA ASP A 277 9.44 -14.90 20.87
C ASP A 277 9.01 -16.22 20.25
N TYR A 278 9.46 -16.45 19.03
CA TYR A 278 9.24 -17.70 18.30
C TYR A 278 9.83 -18.94 19.01
N THR A 279 10.70 -18.76 20.00
CA THR A 279 11.33 -19.85 20.77
C THR A 279 10.65 -20.13 22.10
N ALA A 280 9.79 -19.25 22.59
CA ALA A 280 9.07 -19.44 23.84
C ALA A 280 7.80 -20.28 23.63
N GLU A 281 7.69 -21.40 24.37
CA GLU A 281 6.45 -22.15 24.50
C GLU A 281 5.87 -21.97 25.92
N PRO A 282 4.54 -21.80 26.07
CA PRO A 282 3.51 -21.88 25.02
C PRO A 282 3.32 -20.58 24.22
N ARG A 283 3.06 -20.73 22.92
CA ARG A 283 2.71 -19.65 21.97
C ARG A 283 1.23 -19.33 22.11
N ASP A 284 0.83 -18.61 23.15
CA ASP A 284 -0.59 -18.38 23.41
C ASP A 284 -1.11 -17.08 22.82
N PHE A 285 -2.28 -17.17 22.19
CA PHE A 285 -3.07 -16.00 21.83
C PHE A 285 -3.84 -15.52 23.07
N PRO A 286 -4.12 -14.21 23.21
CA PRO A 286 -3.82 -13.13 22.26
C PRO A 286 -2.35 -12.70 22.25
N LEU A 287 -1.91 -11.97 21.22
CA LEU A 287 -0.54 -11.44 21.09
C LEU A 287 -0.21 -10.35 22.12
N LEU A 288 -1.16 -9.99 22.98
CA LEU A 288 -1.05 -8.84 23.86
C LEU A 288 -0.09 -9.12 25.02
N ARG A 289 0.82 -8.18 25.26
CA ARG A 289 1.63 -8.20 26.48
C ARG A 289 0.77 -7.88 27.70
N LEU A 290 1.06 -8.43 28.87
CA LEU A 290 0.62 -7.73 30.08
C LEU A 290 1.30 -6.35 30.09
N GLY A 291 0.49 -5.30 30.16
CA GLY A 291 1.00 -3.95 30.21
C GLY A 291 1.71 -3.70 31.52
N PHE A 292 2.63 -2.73 31.52
CA PHE A 292 3.30 -2.29 32.73
C PHE A 292 2.27 -1.81 33.76
N GLY A 293 2.45 -2.22 35.02
CA GLY A 293 1.71 -1.60 36.13
C GLY A 293 1.98 -0.09 36.17
N GLU A 294 1.09 0.70 36.80
CA GLU A 294 1.27 2.17 36.85
C GLU A 294 2.61 2.61 37.46
N ASP A 295 3.20 1.75 38.31
CA ASP A 295 4.48 1.98 38.97
C ASP A 295 5.68 1.38 38.22
N GLU A 296 5.45 0.53 37.22
CA GLU A 296 6.52 -0.03 36.40
C GLU A 296 6.79 0.91 35.23
N HIS A 297 7.85 1.70 35.35
CA HIS A 297 8.44 2.34 34.19
C HIS A 297 8.96 1.24 33.25
N PRO A 298 8.68 1.32 31.94
CA PRO A 298 9.24 0.36 30.99
C PRO A 298 10.76 0.32 31.20
N PRO A 299 11.39 -0.88 31.23
CA PRO A 299 12.84 -0.96 31.28
C PRO A 299 13.35 -0.09 30.14
N PRO A 300 14.37 0.77 30.38
CA PRO A 300 14.86 1.70 29.38
C PRO A 300 15.17 0.89 28.14
N THR A 301 14.29 0.97 27.14
CA THR A 301 14.43 0.24 25.90
C THR A 301 15.78 0.65 25.39
N ALA A 302 16.71 -0.30 25.26
CA ALA A 302 18.06 -0.03 24.78
C ALA A 302 17.89 0.88 23.56
N ALA A 303 18.26 2.14 23.73
CA ALA A 303 17.92 3.18 22.79
C ALA A 303 18.56 2.77 21.46
N LEU A 304 17.75 2.21 20.56
CA LEU A 304 18.07 2.19 19.14
C LEU A 304 18.47 3.63 18.83
N PRO A 305 19.65 3.86 18.23
CA PRO A 305 20.15 5.20 17.98
C PRO A 305 19.02 5.97 17.33
N THR A 306 18.50 6.97 18.07
CA THR A 306 17.47 7.86 17.61
C THR A 306 17.98 8.39 16.28
N PRO A 307 17.36 8.05 15.13
CA PRO A 307 17.70 8.71 13.89
C PRO A 307 17.46 10.18 14.17
N GLU A 308 18.49 11.02 14.04
CA GLU A 308 18.38 12.46 14.21
C GLU A 308 17.09 12.91 13.55
N ALA A 309 16.27 13.61 14.34
CA ALA A 309 14.94 14.06 13.98
C ALA A 309 15.00 15.01 12.77
N THR A 310 15.12 14.43 11.57
CA THR A 310 14.60 15.04 10.36
C THR A 310 13.10 14.85 10.45
N THR A 311 12.41 15.95 10.73
CA THR A 311 10.94 16.07 10.77
C THR A 311 10.35 15.87 9.37
N SER A 312 10.56 14.70 8.79
CA SER A 312 9.90 14.22 7.59
C SER A 312 8.66 13.45 8.05
N ARG A 313 7.56 14.18 8.13
CA ARG A 313 6.19 13.66 8.30
C ARG A 313 5.92 12.66 7.17
N VAL A 314 5.80 11.36 7.49
CA VAL A 314 5.45 10.33 6.50
C VAL A 314 3.94 10.35 6.30
N GLU A 315 3.51 11.04 5.25
CA GLU A 315 2.11 11.19 4.84
C GLU A 315 1.69 9.98 3.97
N SER A 316 0.41 9.57 4.00
CA SER A 316 -0.07 8.49 3.12
C SER A 316 0.25 8.80 1.66
N LEU A 317 0.41 7.82 0.76
CA LEU A 317 0.71 8.11 -0.66
C LEU A 317 -0.35 9.05 -1.28
N GLN A 318 -1.62 8.94 -0.89
CA GLN A 318 -2.67 9.89 -1.27
C GLN A 318 -2.44 11.30 -0.71
N ASN A 319 -2.04 11.45 0.56
CA ASN A 319 -1.76 12.76 1.16
C ASN A 319 -0.40 13.34 0.70
N THR A 320 0.59 12.49 0.44
CA THR A 320 1.89 12.83 -0.13
C THR A 320 1.69 13.29 -1.57
N VAL A 321 0.89 12.58 -2.36
CA VAL A 321 0.48 13.04 -3.70
C VAL A 321 -0.28 14.35 -3.56
N LEU A 322 -1.36 14.43 -2.78
CA LEU A 322 -2.17 15.65 -2.68
C LEU A 322 -1.44 16.87 -2.08
N ARG A 323 -0.39 16.70 -1.26
CA ARG A 323 0.44 17.79 -0.70
C ARG A 323 1.73 18.10 -1.47
N GLN A 324 2.30 17.14 -2.20
CA GLN A 324 3.35 17.42 -3.19
C GLN A 324 2.79 18.25 -4.35
N LEU A 325 1.48 18.16 -4.57
CA LEU A 325 0.75 18.99 -5.51
C LEU A 325 0.45 20.33 -4.81
N ASP A 326 1.28 21.32 -5.10
CA ASP A 326 1.04 22.72 -4.73
C ASP A 326 -0.12 23.28 -5.57
N TRP A 327 -1.34 22.96 -5.16
CA TRP A 327 -2.57 23.41 -5.80
C TRP A 327 -2.77 24.93 -5.69
N GLU A 328 -2.13 25.59 -4.70
CA GLU A 328 -2.26 27.04 -4.52
C GLU A 328 -1.67 27.82 -5.70
N ASN A 329 -0.75 27.22 -6.46
CA ASN A 329 -0.21 27.78 -7.69
C ASN A 329 -1.10 27.59 -8.94
N LEU A 330 -2.16 26.78 -8.86
CA LEU A 330 -3.15 26.60 -9.95
C LEU A 330 -4.32 27.59 -9.87
N ASP A 331 -4.61 28.14 -8.68
CA ASP A 331 -5.69 29.11 -8.46
C ASP A 331 -5.30 30.57 -8.84
N GLY A 332 -4.18 30.76 -9.54
CA GLY A 332 -3.88 32.02 -10.21
C GLY A 332 -4.99 32.38 -11.20
N PRO A 333 -5.39 33.67 -11.33
CA PRO A 333 -6.57 34.04 -12.10
C PRO A 333 -6.46 33.51 -13.54
N ILE A 334 -7.32 32.54 -13.86
CA ILE A 334 -7.53 32.02 -15.21
C ILE A 334 -7.97 33.21 -16.06
N SER A 335 -6.99 33.85 -16.72
CA SER A 335 -7.19 35.03 -17.53
C SER A 335 -7.86 34.60 -18.83
N ALA A 336 -9.19 34.53 -18.81
CA ALA A 336 -10.00 34.57 -20.02
C ALA A 336 -9.95 35.99 -20.59
N LYS A 337 -8.88 36.34 -21.31
CA LYS A 337 -8.89 37.48 -22.24
C LYS A 337 -8.35 37.03 -23.60
N GLY A 338 -9.27 36.88 -24.54
CA GLY A 338 -8.96 36.71 -25.95
C GLY A 338 -8.22 37.93 -26.52
N PRO A 339 -7.43 37.74 -27.59
CA PRO A 339 -6.64 38.81 -28.16
C PRO A 339 -7.52 39.77 -28.97
N SER A 340 -7.46 41.06 -28.62
CA SER A 340 -7.83 42.15 -29.51
C SER A 340 -6.56 42.70 -30.16
N ALA A 341 -6.63 42.87 -31.47
CA ALA A 341 -5.53 43.26 -32.35
C ALA A 341 -5.01 44.68 -32.08
N GLN A 342 -3.71 44.92 -32.31
CA GLN A 342 -3.23 45.75 -33.43
C GLN A 342 -1.68 45.78 -33.51
N PRO A 343 -1.11 46.15 -34.68
CA PRO A 343 0.29 45.94 -35.01
C PRO A 343 1.14 47.18 -34.74
N GLU A 344 2.35 46.99 -34.22
CA GLU A 344 3.39 48.03 -34.28
C GLU A 344 4.55 47.57 -35.18
N THR A 345 4.86 48.50 -36.07
CA THR A 345 5.81 48.40 -37.16
C THR A 345 7.12 49.00 -36.69
N THR A 346 8.21 48.23 -36.66
CA THR A 346 9.56 48.80 -36.60
C THR A 346 10.55 47.97 -37.41
N THR A 347 10.92 48.53 -38.55
CA THR A 347 12.05 48.18 -39.40
C THR A 347 13.37 48.39 -38.63
N PRO A 348 14.42 47.61 -38.94
CA PRO A 348 15.68 48.28 -39.28
C PRO A 348 16.39 47.69 -40.49
N THR A 349 16.63 48.59 -41.44
CA THR A 349 17.86 48.85 -42.20
C THR A 349 18.85 47.71 -42.46
N SER A 350 18.84 47.34 -43.75
CA SER A 350 19.88 46.74 -44.59
C SER A 350 21.32 47.18 -44.35
N VAL A 351 22.25 46.22 -44.29
CA VAL A 351 23.65 46.36 -44.76
C VAL A 351 24.04 45.10 -45.52
N ALA A 352 24.33 45.25 -46.81
CA ALA A 352 24.80 44.19 -47.70
C ALA A 352 26.34 44.10 -47.72
N PRO A 353 26.95 42.90 -47.78
CA PRO A 353 28.35 42.74 -48.14
C PRO A 353 28.57 42.50 -49.65
N PRO A 354 29.75 42.82 -50.19
CA PRO A 354 30.03 42.88 -51.62
C PRO A 354 30.24 41.50 -52.27
N SER A 355 29.75 41.38 -53.50
CA SER A 355 29.99 40.24 -54.40
C SER A 355 31.47 40.05 -54.76
N PRO A 356 31.99 38.81 -54.73
CA PRO A 356 33.22 38.46 -55.43
C PRO A 356 32.97 38.12 -56.91
N LYS A 357 33.88 38.60 -57.75
CA LYS A 357 33.95 38.41 -59.19
C LYS A 357 34.08 36.93 -59.60
N ALA A 358 33.46 36.62 -60.72
CA ALA A 358 33.53 35.36 -61.43
C ALA A 358 34.94 35.06 -61.96
N THR A 359 35.41 33.84 -61.71
CA THR A 359 36.54 33.22 -62.40
C THR A 359 36.03 31.96 -63.10
N THR A 360 36.38 31.83 -64.37
CA THR A 360 36.00 30.78 -65.33
C THR A 360 36.37 29.36 -64.89
N PRO A 361 35.52 28.34 -65.15
CA PRO A 361 35.87 26.94 -64.89
C PRO A 361 36.57 26.27 -66.08
N PRO A 362 37.48 25.31 -65.83
CA PRO A 362 38.04 24.44 -66.87
C PRO A 362 37.02 23.35 -67.30
N PRO A 363 37.13 22.83 -68.53
CA PRO A 363 36.19 21.86 -69.07
C PRO A 363 36.53 20.44 -68.62
N GLY A 364 35.51 19.69 -68.23
CA GLY A 364 35.58 18.23 -68.07
C GLY A 364 35.38 17.77 -66.63
N ASN A 365 34.13 17.74 -66.19
CA ASN A 365 33.65 16.73 -65.24
C ASN A 365 32.14 16.60 -65.37
N HIS A 366 31.69 15.34 -65.43
CA HIS A 366 30.30 14.95 -65.58
C HIS A 366 29.38 15.65 -64.56
N PRO A 367 28.14 16.01 -64.94
CA PRO A 367 27.18 16.64 -64.05
C PRO A 367 26.71 15.62 -63.01
N VAL A 368 27.42 15.51 -61.90
CA VAL A 368 26.84 14.98 -60.67
C VAL A 368 25.82 16.01 -60.21
N LYS A 369 24.53 15.63 -60.17
CA LYS A 369 23.45 16.44 -59.61
C LYS A 369 23.87 16.93 -58.22
N ARG A 370 24.24 18.22 -58.13
CA ARG A 370 24.85 18.81 -56.93
C ARG A 370 23.87 19.00 -55.77
N ASP A 371 22.58 18.83 -56.01
CA ASP A 371 21.53 19.19 -55.06
C ASP A 371 21.08 18.01 -54.17
N GLU A 372 21.26 16.75 -54.59
CA GLU A 372 20.84 15.58 -53.80
C GLU A 372 21.85 15.26 -52.67
N ALA A 373 23.16 15.35 -52.92
CA ALA A 373 24.20 15.00 -51.93
C ALA A 373 24.30 16.00 -50.76
N CYS A 374 24.02 17.29 -51.00
CA CYS A 374 23.96 18.28 -49.91
C CYS A 374 22.70 18.11 -49.04
N HIS A 375 21.60 17.61 -49.60
CA HIS A 375 20.38 17.32 -48.85
C HIS A 375 20.54 16.05 -47.98
N GLU A 376 21.22 15.02 -48.49
CA GLU A 376 21.56 13.84 -47.68
C GLU A 376 22.52 14.17 -46.52
N LEU A 377 23.54 15.00 -46.73
CA LEU A 377 24.42 15.40 -45.64
C LEU A 377 23.71 16.31 -44.62
N TYR A 378 22.81 17.19 -45.06
CA TYR A 378 22.06 18.05 -44.13
C TYR A 378 21.12 17.26 -43.22
N THR A 379 20.50 16.18 -43.73
CA THR A 379 19.66 15.28 -42.91
C THR A 379 20.47 14.42 -41.92
N ILE A 380 21.77 14.21 -42.16
CA ILE A 380 22.68 13.54 -41.22
C ILE A 380 23.15 14.50 -40.11
N PHE A 381 23.32 15.79 -40.44
CA PHE A 381 23.82 16.81 -39.52
C PHE A 381 22.74 17.66 -38.85
N GLU A 382 21.44 17.43 -39.11
CA GLU A 382 20.39 18.03 -38.30
C GLU A 382 20.63 17.60 -36.84
N PRO A 383 20.98 18.54 -35.94
CA PRO A 383 21.38 18.20 -34.59
C PRO A 383 20.22 17.51 -33.90
N ARG A 384 20.35 16.19 -33.72
CA ARG A 384 19.33 15.37 -33.09
C ARG A 384 19.24 15.76 -31.62
N CYS A 385 18.02 16.02 -31.19
CA CYS A 385 17.73 16.36 -29.82
C CYS A 385 17.65 15.09 -28.98
N ASP A 386 18.81 14.61 -28.53
CA ASP A 386 18.91 13.36 -27.77
C ASP A 386 18.57 13.54 -26.28
N SER A 387 18.61 14.78 -25.80
CA SER A 387 18.27 15.16 -24.43
C SER A 387 17.56 16.51 -24.37
N ILE A 388 16.73 16.66 -23.34
CA ILE A 388 15.91 17.84 -23.12
C ILE A 388 16.28 18.52 -21.80
N SER A 389 16.18 19.85 -21.78
CA SER A 389 16.42 20.69 -20.60
C SER A 389 15.13 21.30 -20.03
N ALA A 390 14.03 21.24 -20.79
CA ALA A 390 12.71 21.66 -20.32
C ALA A 390 11.61 20.83 -20.99
N LEU A 391 10.51 20.61 -20.28
CA LEU A 391 9.31 19.92 -20.76
C LEU A 391 8.08 20.70 -20.29
N HIS A 392 7.13 20.91 -21.19
CA HIS A 392 5.87 21.59 -20.95
C HIS A 392 4.71 20.70 -21.39
N VAL A 393 3.56 20.86 -20.72
CA VAL A 393 2.33 20.11 -20.99
C VAL A 393 1.21 21.08 -21.32
N ASP A 394 0.50 20.80 -22.41
CA ASP A 394 -0.82 21.34 -22.68
C ASP A 394 -1.84 20.21 -22.46
N PHE A 395 -2.84 20.40 -21.62
CA PHE A 395 -3.86 19.40 -21.29
C PHE A 395 -5.26 20.00 -21.42
N SER A 396 -6.25 19.21 -21.86
CA SER A 396 -7.63 19.68 -21.98
C SER A 396 -8.67 18.63 -21.62
N ILE A 397 -9.75 19.10 -21.02
CA ILE A 397 -11.01 18.37 -20.85
C ILE A 397 -11.86 18.58 -22.11
N GLY A 398 -12.40 17.49 -22.64
CA GLY A 398 -13.27 17.51 -23.81
C GLY A 398 -14.55 18.29 -23.53
N LYS A 399 -15.19 18.77 -24.59
CA LYS A 399 -16.54 19.34 -24.51
C LYS A 399 -17.59 18.24 -24.73
N ALA A 400 -18.66 18.26 -23.96
CA ALA A 400 -19.88 17.50 -24.23
C ALA A 400 -21.02 18.45 -24.57
N TRP A 401 -21.90 18.01 -25.48
CA TRP A 401 -23.03 18.81 -25.96
C TRP A 401 -24.13 18.95 -24.91
N THR A 402 -24.25 18.00 -23.98
CA THR A 402 -25.37 17.89 -23.04
C THR A 402 -24.89 17.49 -21.64
N TRP A 403 -24.14 18.37 -20.96
CA TRP A 403 -23.73 18.22 -19.55
C TRP A 403 -22.71 17.06 -19.32
N GLY A 404 -21.86 17.18 -18.28
CA GLY A 404 -21.10 16.03 -17.74
C GLY A 404 -19.73 15.66 -18.36
N ALA A 405 -19.03 16.57 -19.06
CA ALA A 405 -17.67 16.24 -19.53
C ALA A 405 -16.55 16.47 -18.50
N GLY A 406 -16.84 17.19 -17.41
CA GLY A 406 -15.92 17.43 -16.30
C GLY A 406 -15.99 16.35 -15.23
N THR A 407 -15.16 16.50 -14.20
CA THR A 407 -15.10 15.59 -13.04
C THR A 407 -15.00 16.38 -11.75
N ASN A 408 -15.46 15.81 -10.64
CA ASN A 408 -15.18 16.34 -9.29
C ASN A 408 -13.81 15.89 -8.75
N ASP A 409 -13.06 15.11 -9.52
CA ASP A 409 -11.80 14.54 -9.11
C ASP A 409 -10.61 15.44 -9.46
N ALA A 410 -9.46 15.20 -8.84
CA ALA A 410 -8.20 15.84 -9.20
C ALA A 410 -7.47 15.00 -10.25
N ILE A 411 -7.01 15.65 -11.31
CA ILE A 411 -6.31 15.01 -12.42
C ILE A 411 -4.82 15.32 -12.33
N GLY A 412 -4.01 14.27 -12.32
CA GLY A 412 -2.55 14.33 -12.34
C GLY A 412 -1.95 13.65 -13.57
N LEU A 413 -0.74 14.04 -13.93
CA LEU A 413 0.06 13.44 -14.98
C LEU A 413 1.25 12.68 -14.38
N LEU A 414 1.44 11.45 -14.83
CA LEU A 414 2.59 10.61 -14.51
C LEU A 414 3.40 10.35 -15.79
N PHE A 415 4.72 10.33 -15.64
CA PHE A 415 5.65 9.93 -16.70
C PHE A 415 6.29 8.59 -16.34
N GLY A 416 6.33 7.66 -17.29
CA GLY A 416 7.11 6.42 -17.15
C GLY A 416 8.49 6.53 -17.79
N GLY A 417 9.44 5.73 -17.29
CA GLY A 417 10.82 5.75 -17.75
C GLY A 417 11.78 5.03 -16.80
N ALA A 418 12.96 4.65 -17.28
CA ALA A 418 13.96 3.90 -16.51
C ALA A 418 14.50 4.61 -15.24
N ARG A 419 14.16 5.89 -15.06
CA ARG A 419 14.55 6.71 -13.91
C ARG A 419 13.41 7.56 -13.36
N SER A 420 12.16 7.24 -13.73
CA SER A 420 11.03 7.97 -13.18
C SER A 420 10.86 7.61 -11.70
N THR A 421 10.82 8.64 -10.84
CA THR A 421 10.45 8.50 -9.42
C THR A 421 8.93 8.48 -9.23
N HIS A 422 8.17 8.54 -10.33
CA HIS A 422 6.70 8.60 -10.39
C HIS A 422 6.04 9.73 -9.57
N PRO A 423 6.60 10.96 -9.47
CA PRO A 423 5.89 12.05 -8.84
C PRO A 423 4.77 12.52 -9.78
N VAL A 424 3.64 12.86 -9.19
CA VAL A 424 2.46 13.34 -9.90
C VAL A 424 2.68 14.81 -10.26
N THR A 425 2.47 15.17 -11.53
CA THR A 425 2.39 16.57 -11.97
C THR A 425 0.91 16.99 -11.96
N PRO A 426 0.49 18.01 -11.17
CA PRO A 426 -0.92 18.39 -11.08
C PRO A 426 -1.35 19.03 -12.39
N LEU A 427 -2.48 18.58 -12.94
CA LEU A 427 -3.06 19.21 -14.13
C LEU A 427 -4.22 20.11 -13.73
N LEU A 428 -5.30 19.54 -13.21
CA LEU A 428 -6.54 20.26 -12.90
C LEU A 428 -7.18 19.69 -11.64
N LYS A 429 -7.90 20.54 -10.89
CA LYS A 429 -8.66 20.15 -9.70
C LYS A 429 -10.15 20.37 -9.96
N ALA A 430 -10.95 19.31 -9.88
CA ALA A 430 -12.39 19.31 -10.15
C ALA A 430 -12.78 20.08 -11.44
N PRO A 431 -12.17 19.80 -12.60
CA PRO A 431 -12.38 20.60 -13.79
C PRO A 431 -13.75 20.39 -14.43
N SER A 432 -14.25 21.47 -15.03
CA SER A 432 -15.43 21.48 -15.88
C SER A 432 -15.11 21.08 -17.33
N GLY A 433 -16.16 20.72 -18.08
CA GLY A 433 -16.04 20.41 -19.50
C GLY A 433 -15.49 21.58 -20.32
N GLY A 434 -14.37 21.36 -21.01
CA GLY A 434 -13.69 22.38 -21.82
C GLY A 434 -12.58 23.14 -21.10
N ASP A 435 -12.36 22.88 -19.80
CA ASP A 435 -11.21 23.42 -19.07
C ASP A 435 -9.91 22.89 -19.67
N LYS A 436 -8.86 23.70 -19.54
CA LYS A 436 -7.55 23.39 -20.11
C LYS A 436 -6.44 24.03 -19.29
N VAL A 437 -5.26 23.44 -19.40
CA VAL A 437 -4.00 24.00 -18.93
C VAL A 437 -3.07 24.13 -20.13
N GLU A 438 -2.43 25.29 -20.26
CA GLU A 438 -1.52 25.59 -21.36
C GLU A 438 -0.12 25.88 -20.81
N ASN A 439 0.87 25.30 -21.46
CA ASN A 439 2.29 25.51 -21.23
C ASN A 439 2.71 25.30 -19.75
N LEU A 440 2.16 24.28 -19.08
CA LEU A 440 2.53 23.92 -17.71
C LEU A 440 3.94 23.33 -17.69
N PRO A 441 4.91 23.94 -16.97
CA PRO A 441 6.26 23.40 -16.89
C PRO A 441 6.30 22.14 -16.01
N VAL A 442 7.04 21.13 -16.48
CA VAL A 442 7.32 19.89 -15.72
C VAL A 442 8.68 20.00 -15.06
N ASN A 443 8.74 19.76 -13.75
CA ASN A 443 10.00 19.72 -13.00
C ASN A 443 10.77 18.42 -13.31
N LEU A 444 11.68 18.48 -14.28
CA LEU A 444 12.47 17.33 -14.73
C LEU A 444 13.28 16.67 -13.61
N LYS A 445 13.81 17.46 -12.68
CA LYS A 445 14.59 16.95 -11.54
C LYS A 445 13.73 16.17 -10.57
N SER A 446 12.52 16.66 -10.29
CA SER A 446 11.57 15.93 -9.46
C SER A 446 11.14 14.63 -10.14
N VAL A 447 10.74 14.68 -11.42
CA VAL A 447 10.18 13.54 -12.16
C VAL A 447 11.20 12.47 -12.53
N PHE A 448 12.38 12.87 -13.00
CA PHE A 448 13.39 11.98 -13.59
C PHE A 448 14.72 11.97 -12.83
N GLY A 449 14.83 12.70 -11.72
CA GLY A 449 16.05 12.81 -10.92
C GLY A 449 17.17 13.65 -11.57
N SER A 450 16.91 14.38 -12.66
CA SER A 450 17.92 15.16 -13.39
C SER A 450 17.33 16.40 -14.07
N ASP A 451 18.08 17.49 -14.11
CA ASP A 451 17.73 18.73 -14.85
C ASP A 451 17.85 18.56 -16.38
N ILE A 452 18.62 17.57 -16.84
CA ILE A 452 18.75 17.18 -18.25
C ILE A 452 18.35 15.72 -18.38
N VAL A 453 17.36 15.44 -19.23
CA VAL A 453 16.78 14.11 -19.37
C VAL A 453 16.97 13.60 -20.79
N PRO A 454 17.57 12.41 -21.00
CA PRO A 454 17.60 11.77 -22.31
C PRO A 454 16.18 11.56 -22.84
N LEU A 455 15.89 11.96 -24.07
CA LEU A 455 14.54 11.89 -24.65
C LEU A 455 13.98 10.46 -24.63
N ARG A 456 14.86 9.47 -24.84
CA ARG A 456 14.55 8.03 -24.76
C ARG A 456 14.08 7.53 -23.39
N ASN A 457 14.31 8.30 -22.33
CA ASN A 457 13.89 7.93 -20.99
C ASN A 457 12.42 8.31 -20.72
N ILE A 458 11.77 9.07 -21.60
CA ILE A 458 10.35 9.40 -21.50
C ILE A 458 9.57 8.35 -22.31
N THR A 459 9.16 7.26 -21.67
CA THR A 459 8.65 6.07 -22.36
C THR A 459 7.13 5.93 -22.29
N SER A 460 6.45 6.62 -21.38
CA SER A 460 4.99 6.65 -21.32
C SER A 460 4.47 7.89 -20.61
N ILE A 461 3.20 8.20 -20.89
CA ILE A 461 2.39 9.18 -20.16
C ILE A 461 1.14 8.50 -19.63
N GLN A 462 0.75 8.85 -18.41
CA GLN A 462 -0.43 8.29 -17.75
C GLN A 462 -1.21 9.39 -17.04
N LEU A 463 -2.53 9.30 -17.08
CA LEU A 463 -3.42 10.19 -16.33
C LEU A 463 -3.86 9.49 -15.06
N LEU A 464 -3.56 10.12 -13.94
CA LEU A 464 -4.00 9.72 -12.62
C LEU A 464 -5.26 10.50 -12.26
N ASP A 465 -6.31 9.78 -11.92
CA ASP A 465 -7.58 10.32 -11.44
C ASP A 465 -7.67 10.08 -9.94
N THR A 466 -7.71 11.16 -9.15
CA THR A 466 -7.72 11.13 -7.69
C THR A 466 -9.03 11.68 -7.15
N PRO A 467 -9.92 10.82 -6.63
CA PRO A 467 -11.19 11.24 -6.08
C PRO A 467 -11.00 12.27 -4.98
N LEU A 468 -11.67 13.41 -5.10
CA LEU A 468 -11.81 14.34 -3.99
C LEU A 468 -12.93 13.84 -3.07
N GLU A 469 -13.04 14.38 -1.86
CA GLU A 469 -14.15 14.07 -0.93
C GLU A 469 -15.48 14.60 -1.49
N SER A 470 -16.01 13.92 -2.51
CA SER A 470 -17.28 14.19 -3.16
C SER A 470 -18.24 13.08 -2.77
N PHE A 471 -19.42 13.47 -2.30
CA PHE A 471 -20.52 12.57 -1.96
C PHE A 471 -20.97 11.69 -3.16
N TRP A 472 -20.69 12.13 -4.38
CA TRP A 472 -21.17 11.49 -5.62
C TRP A 472 -20.29 10.36 -6.13
N GLY A 473 -19.11 10.16 -5.53
CA GLY A 473 -18.12 9.21 -6.00
C GLY A 473 -17.49 9.59 -7.35
N PRO A 474 -16.66 8.69 -7.91
CA PRO A 474 -15.95 8.91 -9.16
C PRO A 474 -16.95 8.99 -10.29
N ASP A 475 -16.92 10.10 -11.00
CA ASP A 475 -17.71 10.34 -12.19
C ASP A 475 -16.91 9.97 -13.45
N TRP A 476 -17.62 9.91 -14.58
CA TRP A 476 -16.94 9.84 -15.86
C TRP A 476 -16.67 11.26 -16.33
N TRP A 477 -15.57 11.45 -17.04
CA TRP A 477 -15.22 12.70 -17.69
C TRP A 477 -14.64 12.45 -19.06
N LYS A 478 -14.57 13.49 -19.89
CA LYS A 478 -14.09 13.39 -21.26
C LYS A 478 -12.67 13.92 -21.35
N PHE A 479 -11.72 13.05 -21.65
CA PHE A 479 -10.35 13.46 -21.93
C PHE A 479 -10.28 14.11 -23.32
N GLY A 480 -10.00 15.42 -23.38
CA GLY A 480 -9.90 16.17 -24.63
C GLY A 480 -8.62 15.83 -25.40
N GLY A 481 -7.48 15.98 -24.75
CA GLY A 481 -6.17 15.65 -25.31
C GLY A 481 -5.02 16.24 -24.50
N ILE A 482 -3.80 15.82 -24.85
CA ILE A 482 -2.54 16.25 -24.25
C ILE A 482 -1.47 16.48 -25.31
N THR A 483 -0.68 17.55 -25.18
CA THR A 483 0.49 17.83 -26.01
C THR A 483 1.70 18.02 -25.10
N LEU A 484 2.84 17.45 -25.48
CA LEU A 484 4.11 17.70 -24.80
C LEU A 484 4.98 18.59 -25.68
N THR A 485 5.57 19.64 -25.11
CA THR A 485 6.59 20.47 -25.78
C THR A 485 7.90 20.38 -25.00
N ALA A 486 8.98 19.95 -25.63
CA ALA A 486 10.30 19.87 -25.02
C ALA A 486 11.28 20.88 -25.64
N SER A 487 12.20 21.41 -24.83
CA SER A 487 13.34 22.20 -25.32
C SER A 487 14.61 21.37 -25.26
N CYS A 488 15.37 21.37 -26.34
CA CYS A 488 16.59 20.57 -26.45
C CYS A 488 17.69 21.11 -25.54
N ALA A 489 18.47 20.22 -24.92
CA ALA A 489 19.56 20.65 -24.06
C ALA A 489 20.79 21.13 -24.85
N SER A 490 20.97 20.64 -26.08
CA SER A 490 22.14 20.91 -26.92
C SER A 490 21.98 22.13 -27.84
N ASN A 491 20.75 22.61 -28.07
CA ASN A 491 20.48 23.69 -29.02
C ASN A 491 19.13 24.39 -28.69
N ALA A 492 18.82 25.46 -29.42
CA ALA A 492 17.59 26.24 -29.23
C ALA A 492 16.33 25.60 -29.86
N GLN A 493 16.41 24.39 -30.40
CA GLN A 493 15.27 23.73 -31.03
C GLN A 493 14.26 23.27 -29.97
N LYS A 494 13.00 23.25 -30.37
CA LYS A 494 11.90 22.68 -29.58
C LYS A 494 11.32 21.48 -30.32
N LEU A 495 11.00 20.46 -29.55
CA LEU A 495 10.27 19.29 -30.02
C LEU A 495 8.83 19.33 -29.48
N GLN A 496 7.92 18.68 -30.19
CA GLN A 496 6.55 18.47 -29.75
C GLN A 496 6.10 17.03 -30.02
N LEU A 497 5.27 16.52 -29.11
CA LEU A 497 4.53 15.28 -29.24
C LEU A 497 3.04 15.63 -29.31
N VAL A 498 2.46 15.52 -30.52
CA VAL A 498 1.08 15.97 -30.81
C VAL A 498 0.10 14.82 -31.08
N ASP A 499 0.58 13.58 -31.08
CA ASP A 499 -0.20 12.38 -31.40
C ASP A 499 -1.45 12.21 -30.51
N PHE A 500 -1.46 12.83 -29.34
CA PHE A 500 -2.54 12.74 -28.34
C PHE A 500 -3.28 14.07 -28.13
N ASN A 501 -3.17 15.04 -29.03
CA ASN A 501 -3.79 16.36 -28.84
C ASN A 501 -5.32 16.38 -29.01
N GLN A 502 -5.92 15.29 -29.53
CA GLN A 502 -7.37 15.16 -29.77
C GLN A 502 -7.85 13.72 -29.48
N VAL A 503 -7.74 13.29 -28.22
CA VAL A 503 -8.15 11.94 -27.79
C VAL A 503 -9.68 11.81 -27.76
N ASN A 504 -10.37 12.76 -27.12
CA ASN A 504 -11.85 12.79 -26.99
C ASN A 504 -12.49 11.51 -26.43
N GLU A 505 -11.79 10.77 -25.56
CA GLU A 505 -12.27 9.53 -24.94
C GLU A 505 -13.00 9.82 -23.62
N ALA A 506 -14.09 9.09 -23.35
CA ALA A 506 -14.72 9.08 -22.03
C ALA A 506 -13.96 8.13 -21.10
N ILE A 507 -13.46 8.65 -19.98
CA ILE A 507 -12.71 7.90 -18.97
C ILE A 507 -13.36 8.08 -17.61
N ARG A 508 -13.11 7.16 -16.68
CA ARG A 508 -13.67 7.19 -15.33
C ARG A 508 -12.77 6.42 -14.39
N ASN A 509 -12.69 6.87 -13.15
CA ASN A 509 -12.15 6.06 -12.07
C ASN A 509 -13.14 4.92 -11.72
N ARG A 510 -12.62 3.70 -11.63
CA ARG A 510 -13.36 2.45 -11.38
C ARG A 510 -13.02 1.80 -10.05
N VAL A 511 -12.16 2.43 -9.25
CA VAL A 511 -11.83 1.92 -7.92
C VAL A 511 -13.11 1.97 -7.08
N PRO A 512 -13.57 0.84 -6.52
CA PRO A 512 -14.75 0.84 -5.65
C PRO A 512 -14.44 1.56 -4.33
N VAL A 513 -15.49 1.90 -3.57
CA VAL A 513 -15.36 2.54 -2.25
C VAL A 513 -14.46 1.69 -1.32
N PRO A 514 -13.54 2.29 -0.55
CA PRO A 514 -13.20 3.72 -0.54
C PRO A 514 -12.50 4.13 -1.83
N TYR A 515 -12.99 5.21 -2.45
CA TYR A 515 -12.48 5.68 -3.73
C TYR A 515 -10.99 6.04 -3.59
N GLY A 516 -10.17 5.45 -4.45
CA GLY A 516 -8.72 5.62 -4.44
C GLY A 516 -8.23 6.18 -5.77
N PRO A 517 -7.00 6.72 -5.81
CA PRO A 517 -6.41 7.18 -7.05
C PRO A 517 -6.27 6.02 -8.04
N GLN A 518 -6.57 6.27 -9.31
CA GLN A 518 -6.46 5.27 -10.38
C GLN A 518 -5.80 5.85 -11.62
N VAL A 519 -4.91 5.09 -12.24
CA VAL A 519 -4.49 5.39 -13.62
C VAL A 519 -5.65 5.05 -14.56
N VAL A 520 -6.31 6.09 -15.07
CA VAL A 520 -7.51 5.96 -15.92
C VAL A 520 -7.19 5.96 -17.41
N TRP A 521 -5.98 6.41 -17.78
CA TRP A 521 -5.51 6.42 -19.16
C TRP A 521 -3.98 6.31 -19.20
N SER A 522 -3.44 5.59 -20.20
CA SER A 522 -2.00 5.43 -20.39
C SER A 522 -1.66 5.19 -21.86
N ARG A 523 -0.53 5.75 -22.31
CA ARG A 523 0.06 5.49 -23.63
C ARG A 523 1.58 5.43 -23.54
N ASN A 524 2.17 4.51 -24.31
CA ASN A 524 3.60 4.47 -24.54
C ASN A 524 4.00 5.56 -25.55
N ILE A 525 5.19 6.11 -25.36
CA ILE A 525 5.81 7.11 -26.22
C ILE A 525 7.13 6.56 -26.77
N ASN A 526 7.40 6.81 -28.04
CA ASN A 526 8.66 6.55 -28.69
C ASN A 526 9.35 7.87 -29.09
N VAL A 527 10.68 7.90 -29.04
CA VAL A 527 11.52 9.00 -29.54
C VAL A 527 11.13 9.40 -30.97
N THR A 528 10.74 8.44 -31.81
CA THR A 528 10.33 8.67 -33.20
C THR A 528 9.00 9.40 -33.36
N GLN A 529 8.22 9.61 -32.29
CA GLN A 529 6.96 10.38 -32.33
C GLN A 529 7.19 11.88 -32.12
N TRP A 530 8.36 12.28 -31.61
CA TRP A 530 8.69 13.69 -31.43
C TRP A 530 8.98 14.36 -32.78
N ARG A 531 8.45 15.57 -32.95
CA ARG A 531 8.59 16.39 -34.16
C ARG A 531 9.17 17.75 -33.81
N LEU A 532 9.94 18.36 -34.71
CA LEU A 532 10.35 19.75 -34.56
C LEU A 532 9.11 20.65 -34.49
N LYS A 533 9.03 21.48 -33.44
CA LYS A 533 8.02 22.52 -33.30
C LYS A 533 8.44 23.69 -34.17
N ARG A 534 7.71 23.90 -35.28
CA ARG A 534 7.96 24.96 -36.26
C ARG A 534 7.39 26.30 -35.81
#